data_AF-A0A9X0XQV8-F1
#
_entry.id   AF-A0A9X0XQV8-F1
#
_cell.length_a   1.000
_cell.length_b   1.000
_cell.length_c   1.000
_cell.angle_alpha   90.00
_cell.angle_beta   90.00
_cell.angle_gamma   90.00
#
_symmetry.space_group_name_H-M   'P 1'
#
loop_
_entity.id
_entity.type
_entity.pdbx_description
1 polymer ?
#
loop_
_entity_poly.entity_id
_entity_poly.type
_entity_poly.pdbx_seq_one_letter_code
_entity_poly.pdbx_strand_id
1 'polypeptide(L)'
;MTKAAGACSLVLGLGFGLPGVYAAWYYARQGEVWTFLGFPTYGEGPFERWGLETGVGLLLGFVAVCTAEVVVGLLLWSDVTTAPWLALALLPVELVFWIGFALPFGPLLGLARTVLVVAILVATE
;
A
#
# COMPACT_ATOMS: atom_id res chain seq x y z
N MET A 1 6.01 18.12 -9.69
CA MET A 1 5.87 16.66 -9.88
C MET A 1 5.98 15.91 -8.54
N THR A 2 6.92 16.29 -7.66
CA THR A 2 7.08 15.68 -6.32
C THR A 2 5.82 15.66 -5.48
N LYS A 3 5.11 16.80 -5.37
CA LYS A 3 3.85 16.87 -4.62
C LYS A 3 2.74 15.96 -5.18
N ALA A 4 2.67 15.79 -6.49
CA ALA A 4 1.71 14.87 -7.11
C ALA A 4 2.07 13.40 -6.81
N ALA A 5 3.36 13.04 -6.88
CA ALA A 5 3.83 11.73 -6.46
C ALA A 5 3.56 11.46 -4.97
N GLY A 6 3.80 12.47 -4.13
CA GLY A 6 3.47 12.46 -2.71
C GLY A 6 1.96 12.26 -2.48
N ALA A 7 1.11 12.97 -3.22
CA ALA A 7 -0.35 12.80 -3.16
C ALA A 7 -0.76 11.36 -3.48
N CYS A 8 -0.25 10.79 -4.58
CA CYS A 8 -0.51 9.40 -4.94
C CYS A 8 -0.12 8.43 -3.82
N SER A 9 1.05 8.66 -3.21
CA SER A 9 1.57 7.81 -2.13
C SER A 9 0.72 7.93 -0.87
N LEU A 10 0.30 9.15 -0.49
CA LEU A 10 -0.58 9.37 0.64
C LEU A 10 -1.96 8.72 0.44
N VAL A 11 -2.52 8.83 -0.77
CA VAL A 11 -3.80 8.18 -1.10
C VAL A 11 -3.69 6.66 -1.05
N LEU A 12 -2.61 6.07 -1.57
CA LEU A 12 -2.33 4.64 -1.45
C LEU A 12 -2.19 4.21 0.01
N GLY A 13 -1.27 4.84 0.74
CA GLY A 13 -0.94 4.47 2.11
C GLY A 13 -2.10 4.63 3.07
N LEU A 14 -2.84 5.75 3.01
CA LEU A 14 -4.02 5.95 3.87
C LEU A 14 -5.22 5.15 3.39
N GLY A 15 -5.46 5.10 2.08
CA GLY A 15 -6.62 4.45 1.48
C GLY A 15 -6.63 2.94 1.70
N PHE A 16 -5.47 2.30 1.76
CA PHE A 16 -5.35 0.89 2.10
C PHE A 16 -5.01 0.67 3.58
N GLY A 17 -4.15 1.49 4.18
CA GLY A 17 -3.69 1.31 5.56
C GLY A 17 -4.82 1.41 6.58
N LEU A 18 -5.71 2.41 6.47
CA LEU A 18 -6.81 2.58 7.42
C LEU A 18 -7.82 1.42 7.38
N PRO A 19 -8.33 1.00 6.20
CA PRO A 19 -9.11 -0.22 6.10
C PRO A 19 -8.34 -1.47 6.53
N GLY A 20 -7.04 -1.55 6.29
CA GLY A 20 -6.19 -2.68 6.69
C GLY A 20 -6.10 -2.84 8.21
N VAL A 21 -5.95 -1.74 8.95
CA VAL A 21 -5.99 -1.74 10.42
C VAL A 21 -7.33 -2.26 10.93
N TYR A 22 -8.43 -1.75 10.36
CA TYR A 22 -9.78 -2.18 10.75
C TYR A 22 -10.02 -3.65 10.40
N ALA A 23 -9.60 -4.09 9.21
CA ALA A 23 -9.69 -5.47 8.78
C ALA A 23 -8.91 -6.40 9.71
N ALA A 24 -7.68 -6.04 10.10
CA ALA A 24 -6.88 -6.83 11.05
C ALA A 24 -7.60 -6.98 12.40
N TRP A 25 -8.15 -5.88 12.93
CA TRP A 25 -8.91 -5.90 14.17
C TRP A 25 -10.19 -6.74 14.07
N TYR A 26 -10.96 -6.58 12.99
CA TYR A 26 -12.19 -7.34 12.75
C TYR A 26 -11.89 -8.84 12.62
N TYR A 27 -10.88 -9.18 11.82
CA TYR A 27 -10.46 -10.56 11.58
C TYR A 27 -9.97 -11.24 12.85
N ALA A 28 -9.19 -10.54 13.68
CA ALA A 28 -8.72 -11.05 14.97
C ALA A 28 -9.86 -11.30 15.97
N ARG A 29 -10.99 -10.60 15.85
CA ARG A 29 -12.11 -10.70 16.78
C ARG A 29 -13.20 -11.66 16.33
N GLN A 30 -13.50 -11.70 15.03
CA GLN A 30 -14.61 -12.47 14.46
C GLN A 30 -14.14 -13.76 13.77
N GLY A 31 -12.86 -13.87 13.41
CA GLY A 31 -12.35 -15.02 12.66
C GLY A 31 -12.86 -15.08 11.22
N GLU A 32 -13.34 -13.97 10.67
CA GLU A 32 -13.92 -13.88 9.33
C GLU A 32 -13.41 -12.63 8.59
N VAL A 33 -13.29 -12.73 7.25
CA VAL A 33 -12.88 -11.61 6.40
C VAL A 33 -13.91 -10.48 6.52
N TRP A 34 -13.42 -9.26 6.74
CA TRP A 34 -14.31 -8.11 6.79
C TRP A 34 -14.87 -7.80 5.40
N THR A 35 -16.19 -7.79 5.25
CA THR A 35 -16.86 -7.39 4.01
C THR A 35 -17.22 -5.91 4.04
N PHE A 36 -16.82 -5.18 3.00
CA PHE A 36 -17.16 -3.78 2.81
C PHE A 36 -17.93 -3.59 1.51
N LEU A 37 -19.16 -3.06 1.60
CA LEU A 37 -20.08 -2.89 0.45
C LEU A 37 -20.35 -4.19 -0.34
N GLY A 38 -20.32 -5.34 0.34
CA GLY A 38 -20.51 -6.66 -0.28
C GLY A 38 -19.25 -7.27 -0.89
N PHE A 39 -18.10 -6.61 -0.79
CA PHE A 39 -16.81 -7.13 -1.24
C PHE A 39 -15.95 -7.60 -0.06
N PRO A 40 -15.28 -8.77 -0.16
CA PRO A 40 -14.35 -9.23 0.85
C PRO A 40 -13.09 -8.36 0.85
N THR A 41 -12.94 -7.54 1.89
CA THR A 41 -11.82 -6.61 2.01
C THR A 41 -10.57 -7.39 2.40
N TYR A 42 -9.55 -7.38 1.54
CA TYR A 42 -8.31 -8.16 1.73
C TYR A 42 -8.53 -9.69 1.78
N GLY A 43 -9.63 -10.17 1.20
CA GLY A 43 -9.90 -11.60 0.96
C GLY A 43 -9.81 -11.96 -0.52
N GLU A 44 -10.04 -13.23 -0.84
CA GLU A 44 -10.04 -13.83 -2.19
C GLU A 44 -8.70 -13.76 -2.94
N GLY A 45 -7.66 -13.23 -2.29
CA GLY A 45 -6.30 -13.17 -2.82
C GLY A 45 -5.48 -14.42 -2.51
N PRO A 46 -4.30 -14.57 -3.16
CA PRO A 46 -3.35 -15.65 -2.92
C PRO A 46 -2.92 -15.84 -1.45
N PHE A 47 -3.08 -14.85 -0.58
CA PHE A 47 -2.78 -15.00 0.85
C PHE A 47 -3.84 -15.77 1.65
N GLU A 48 -5.08 -15.82 1.18
CA GLU A 48 -6.14 -16.53 1.88
C GLU A 48 -5.88 -18.05 1.97
N ARG A 49 -5.16 -18.61 1.00
CA ARG A 49 -4.77 -20.04 0.97
C ARG A 49 -3.90 -20.48 2.15
N TRP A 50 -3.31 -19.55 2.89
CA TRP A 50 -2.45 -19.84 4.05
C TRP A 50 -3.23 -19.89 5.37
N GLY A 51 -4.51 -19.50 5.36
CA GLY A 51 -5.41 -19.64 6.49
C GLY A 51 -5.38 -18.48 7.49
N LEU A 52 -6.29 -18.59 8.47
CA LEU A 52 -6.67 -17.55 9.43
C LEU A 52 -5.52 -17.03 10.30
N GLU A 53 -4.67 -17.92 10.82
CA GLU A 53 -3.58 -17.53 11.73
C GLU A 53 -2.54 -16.64 11.04
N THR A 54 -2.24 -16.90 9.76
CA THR A 54 -1.35 -16.06 8.96
C THR A 54 -2.03 -14.79 8.43
N GLY A 55 -3.36 -14.75 8.33
CA GLY A 55 -4.11 -13.62 7.77
C GLY A 55 -3.93 -12.32 8.55
N VAL A 56 -4.02 -12.37 9.89
CA VAL A 56 -3.79 -11.19 10.75
C VAL A 56 -2.36 -10.68 10.60
N GLY A 57 -1.37 -11.57 10.62
CA GLY A 57 0.04 -11.19 10.50
C GLY A 57 0.35 -10.53 9.15
N LEU A 58 -0.21 -11.06 8.06
CA LEU A 58 -0.07 -10.48 6.72
C LEU A 58 -0.76 -9.12 6.61
N LEU A 59 -1.95 -8.96 7.21
CA LEU A 59 -2.64 -7.66 7.26
C LEU A 59 -1.83 -6.63 8.03
N LEU A 60 -1.28 -6.98 9.19
CA LEU A 60 -0.41 -6.09 9.96
C LEU A 60 0.88 -5.75 9.20
N GLY A 61 1.47 -6.73 8.51
CA GLY A 61 2.61 -6.50 7.62
C GLY A 61 2.28 -5.51 6.51
N PHE A 62 1.11 -5.65 5.89
CA PHE A 62 0.66 -4.71 4.87
C PHE A 62 0.36 -3.31 5.43
N VAL A 63 -0.24 -3.20 6.62
CA VAL A 63 -0.42 -1.93 7.31
C VAL A 63 0.94 -1.26 7.56
N ALA A 64 1.97 -2.01 7.91
CA ALA A 64 3.33 -1.47 8.05
C ALA A 64 3.88 -0.94 6.72
N VAL A 65 3.65 -1.66 5.61
CA VAL A 65 4.00 -1.18 4.25
C VAL A 65 3.22 0.08 3.89
N CYS A 66 1.91 0.14 4.15
CA CYS A 66 1.09 1.34 3.96
C CYS A 66 1.60 2.51 4.81
N THR A 67 2.06 2.25 6.04
CA THR A 67 2.64 3.29 6.90
C THR A 67 3.94 3.81 6.31
N ALA A 68 4.82 2.93 5.83
CA ALA A 68 6.04 3.32 5.12
C ALA A 68 5.71 4.15 3.86
N GLU A 69 4.66 3.78 3.13
CA GLU A 69 4.20 4.51 1.95
C GLU A 69 3.66 5.91 2.31
N VAL A 70 2.96 6.07 3.44
CA VAL A 70 2.58 7.39 3.96
C VAL A 70 3.83 8.22 4.27
N VAL A 71 4.83 7.64 4.93
CA VAL A 71 6.09 8.32 5.23
C VAL A 71 6.79 8.77 3.94
N VAL A 72 6.90 7.90 2.94
CA VAL A 72 7.42 8.23 1.60
C VAL A 72 6.62 9.37 0.97
N GLY A 73 5.29 9.32 1.05
CA GLY A 73 4.41 10.36 0.54
C GLY A 73 4.64 11.72 1.19
N LEU A 74 4.85 11.76 2.51
CA LEU A 74 5.21 12.97 3.26
C LEU A 74 6.59 13.48 2.85
N LEU A 75 7.59 12.60 2.72
CA LEU A 75 8.94 12.98 2.29
C LEU A 75 8.96 13.55 0.87
N LEU A 76 8.21 12.95 -0.06
CA LEU A 76 7.99 13.47 -1.41
C LEU A 76 7.27 14.83 -1.38
N TRP A 77 6.30 15.01 -0.48
CA TRP A 77 5.60 16.28 -0.32
C TRP A 77 6.50 17.39 0.21
N SER A 78 7.49 17.03 1.04
CA SER A 78 8.52 17.93 1.59
C SER A 78 9.75 18.10 0.68
N ASP A 79 9.71 17.58 -0.55
CA ASP A 79 10.81 17.68 -1.53
C ASP A 79 12.16 17.12 -1.01
N VAL A 80 12.13 16.08 -0.18
CA VAL A 80 13.33 15.40 0.31
C VAL A 80 14.01 14.61 -0.83
N THR A 81 15.29 14.84 -1.05
CA THR A 81 16.04 14.32 -2.21
C THR A 81 16.14 12.80 -2.27
N THR A 82 16.10 12.11 -1.12
CA THR A 82 16.13 10.64 -1.05
C THR A 82 14.76 9.99 -1.23
N ALA A 83 13.66 10.75 -1.16
CA ALA A 83 12.31 10.21 -1.20
C ALA A 83 11.95 9.47 -2.51
N PRO A 84 12.35 9.95 -3.70
CA PRO A 84 12.16 9.21 -4.97
C PRO A 84 12.75 7.79 -4.93
N TRP A 85 13.96 7.65 -4.38
CA TRP A 85 14.64 6.35 -4.27
C TRP A 85 13.94 5.42 -3.27
N LEU A 86 13.48 5.96 -2.15
CA LEU A 86 12.70 5.19 -1.17
C LEU A 86 11.38 4.68 -1.77
N ALA A 87 10.70 5.49 -2.57
CA ALA A 87 9.48 5.09 -3.27
C ALA A 87 9.72 3.93 -4.24
N LEU A 88 10.84 3.95 -4.98
CA LEU A 88 11.22 2.85 -5.87
C LEU A 88 11.61 1.58 -5.09
N ALA A 89 12.29 1.73 -3.97
CA ALA A 89 12.69 0.60 -3.11
C ALA A 89 11.49 -0.07 -2.43
N LEU A 90 10.42 0.68 -2.14
CA LEU A 90 9.21 0.15 -1.50
C LEU A 90 8.30 -0.61 -2.47
N LEU A 91 8.31 -0.21 -3.76
CA LEU A 91 7.43 -0.75 -4.81
C LEU A 91 7.37 -2.29 -4.91
N PRO A 92 8.50 -3.04 -4.85
CA PRO A 92 8.42 -4.51 -4.94
C PRO A 92 7.67 -5.12 -3.77
N VAL A 93 7.80 -4.54 -2.57
CA VAL A 93 7.13 -5.02 -1.35
C VAL A 93 5.63 -4.73 -1.46
N GLU A 94 5.25 -3.52 -1.88
CA GLU A 94 3.86 -3.16 -2.12
C GLU A 94 3.20 -4.09 -3.14
N LEU A 95 3.90 -4.39 -4.25
CA LEU A 95 3.38 -5.25 -5.31
C LEU A 95 3.07 -6.67 -4.80
N VAL A 96 3.92 -7.23 -3.94
CA VAL A 96 3.67 -8.54 -3.32
C VAL A 96 2.37 -8.52 -2.52
N PHE A 97 2.13 -7.47 -1.73
CA PHE A 97 0.90 -7.34 -0.95
C PHE A 97 -0.33 -7.05 -1.79
N TRP A 98 -0.22 -6.20 -2.82
CA TRP A 98 -1.32 -5.93 -3.74
C TRP A 98 -1.76 -7.18 -4.47
N ILE A 99 -0.82 -8.00 -4.95
CA ILE A 99 -1.12 -9.29 -5.55
C ILE A 99 -1.70 -10.24 -4.50
N GLY A 100 -1.06 -10.35 -3.34
CA GLY A 100 -1.45 -11.28 -2.27
C GLY A 100 -2.84 -11.05 -1.70
N PHE A 101 -3.29 -9.80 -1.65
CA PHE A 101 -4.64 -9.39 -1.23
C PHE A 101 -5.60 -9.08 -2.40
N ALA A 102 -5.20 -9.37 -3.63
CA ALA A 102 -6.01 -9.12 -4.84
C ALA A 102 -6.55 -7.67 -4.93
N LEU A 103 -5.71 -6.68 -4.66
CA LEU A 103 -6.07 -5.26 -4.65
C LEU A 103 -5.88 -4.63 -6.04
N PRO A 104 -6.93 -4.45 -6.87
CA PRO A 104 -6.78 -4.03 -8.26
C PRO A 104 -6.30 -2.57 -8.40
N PHE A 105 -6.66 -1.71 -7.44
CA PHE A 105 -6.34 -0.29 -7.49
C PHE A 105 -4.93 0.06 -7.02
N GLY A 106 -4.31 -0.80 -6.19
CA GLY A 106 -2.94 -0.59 -5.69
C GLY A 106 -1.92 -0.42 -6.82
N PRO A 107 -1.79 -1.39 -7.74
CA PRO A 107 -0.85 -1.33 -8.85
C PRO A 107 -1.09 -0.13 -9.79
N LEU A 108 -2.34 0.28 -10.00
CA LEU A 108 -2.67 1.41 -10.89
C LEU A 108 -2.16 2.74 -10.34
N LEU A 109 -2.43 3.03 -9.05
CA LEU A 109 -1.92 4.24 -8.41
C LEU A 109 -0.40 4.14 -8.17
N GLY A 110 0.12 2.95 -7.86
CA GLY A 110 1.56 2.71 -7.71
C GLY A 110 2.32 2.98 -9.00
N LEU A 111 1.75 2.61 -10.15
CA LEU A 111 2.30 2.93 -11.47
C LEU A 111 2.28 4.44 -11.72
N ALA A 112 1.17 5.12 -11.45
CA ALA A 112 1.07 6.58 -11.60
C ALA A 112 2.13 7.31 -10.75
N ARG A 113 2.29 6.91 -9.48
CA ARG A 113 3.36 7.40 -8.59
C ARG A 113 4.74 7.14 -9.20
N THR A 114 4.99 5.92 -9.69
CA THR A 114 6.29 5.50 -10.23
C THR A 114 6.67 6.32 -11.46
N VAL A 115 5.73 6.56 -12.38
CA VAL A 115 5.96 7.43 -13.56
C VAL A 115 6.36 8.84 -13.13
N LEU A 116 5.68 9.42 -12.14
CA LEU A 116 6.03 10.74 -11.61
C LEU A 116 7.41 10.76 -10.94
N VAL A 117 7.74 9.73 -10.17
CA VAL A 117 9.05 9.57 -9.51
C VAL A 117 10.18 9.46 -10.52
N VAL A 118 10.01 8.64 -11.56
CA VAL A 118 11.01 8.49 -12.64
C VAL A 118 11.18 9.82 -13.39
N ALA A 119 10.09 10.52 -13.71
CA ALA A 119 10.16 11.83 -14.36
C ALA A 119 10.92 12.87 -13.51
N ILE A 120 10.80 12.82 -12.18
CA ILE A 120 11.57 13.68 -11.28
C ILE A 120 13.06 13.37 -11.36
N LEU A 121 13.43 12.08 -11.30
CA LEU A 121 14.84 11.66 -11.33
C LEU A 121 15.51 12.04 -12.65
N VAL A 122 14.84 11.79 -13.78
CA VAL A 122 15.36 12.15 -15.11
C VAL A 122 15.51 13.66 -15.29
N ALA A 123 14.66 14.47 -14.66
CA ALA A 123 14.76 15.92 -14.72
C ALA A 123 15.86 16.52 -13.81
N THR A 124 16.43 15.71 -12.92
CA THR A 124 17.50 16.12 -12.00
C THR A 124 18.91 15.72 -12.45
N GLU A 125 19.01 14.92 -13.51
CA GLU A 125 20.26 14.58 -14.23
C GLU A 125 20.56 15.57 -15.35
#